data_AF-A0A964RUT1-F1
#
_entry.id   AF-A0A964RUT1-F1
#
_cell.length_a   1.000
_cell.length_b   1.000
_cell.length_c   1.000
_cell.angle_alpha   90.00
_cell.angle_beta   90.00
_cell.angle_gamma   90.00
#
_symmetry.space_group_name_H-M   'P 1'
#
loop_
_entity.id
_entity.type
_entity.pdbx_description
1 polymer ?
#
loop_
_entity_poly.entity_id
_entity_poly.type
_entity_poly.pdbx_seq_one_letter_code
_entity_poly.pdbx_strand_id
1 'polypeptide(L)' 'MPVFCSVKSRIKMIALTKPGLPNIIWFSILSHDHKPEEKIIAGMLRRFQATKDINITQVIQFYDNQEKKRPKIVEYR' A
#
# COMPACT_ATOMS: atom_id res chain seq x y z
N MET A 1 8.95 8.59 -17.27
CA MET A 1 9.30 7.57 -16.26
C MET A 1 8.00 7.08 -15.63
N PRO A 2 7.76 5.77 -15.46
CA PRO A 2 6.51 5.29 -14.86
C PRO A 2 6.39 5.80 -13.42
N VAL A 3 5.19 6.26 -13.03
CA VAL A 3 4.93 6.80 -11.68
C VAL A 3 4.93 5.69 -10.62
N PHE A 4 4.52 4.48 -11.03
CA PHE A 4 4.44 3.28 -10.20
C PHE A 4 5.13 2.12 -10.93
N CYS A 5 5.83 1.24 -10.21
CA CYS A 5 6.44 0.04 -10.79
C CYS A 5 6.54 -1.10 -9.79
N SER A 6 5.97 -2.26 -10.10
CA SER A 6 5.96 -3.42 -9.18
C SER A 6 7.34 -3.89 -8.74
N VAL A 7 8.35 -3.73 -9.60
CA VAL A 7 9.73 -4.19 -9.35
C VAL A 7 10.55 -3.14 -8.60
N LYS A 8 10.35 -1.86 -8.92
CA LYS A 8 11.20 -0.77 -8.40
C LYS A 8 10.63 -0.08 -7.16
N SER A 9 9.31 -0.12 -6.96
CA SER A 9 8.67 0.60 -5.86
C SER A 9 9.09 -0.01 -4.54
N ARG A 10 9.49 0.86 -3.60
CA ARG A 10 9.92 0.44 -2.28
C ARG A 10 8.80 -0.20 -1.46
N ILE A 11 7.59 0.35 -1.47
CA ILE A 11 6.48 -0.15 -0.65
C ILE A 11 5.37 -0.71 -1.53
N LYS A 12 4.92 -1.93 -1.20
CA LYS A 12 3.71 -2.55 -1.73
C LYS A 12 2.64 -2.57 -0.64
N MET A 13 1.47 -2.06 -0.97
CA MET A 13 0.28 -2.09 -0.12
C MET A 13 -0.70 -3.11 -0.69
N ILE A 14 -1.24 -3.97 0.18
CA ILE A 14 -2.28 -4.94 -0.16
C ILE A 14 -3.48 -4.64 0.73
N ALA A 15 -4.59 -4.25 0.13
CA ALA A 15 -5.88 -4.11 0.78
C ALA A 15 -6.67 -5.41 0.57
N LEU A 16 -6.86 -6.15 1.67
CA LEU A 16 -7.67 -7.35 1.71
C LEU A 16 -9.14 -6.94 1.80
N THR A 17 -9.90 -7.32 0.78
CA THR A 17 -11.32 -6.96 0.67
C THR A 17 -12.21 -8.06 1.26
N LYS A 18 -13.51 -7.76 1.38
CA LYS A 18 -14.51 -8.72 1.86
C LYS A 18 -14.52 -10.00 1.01
N PRO A 19 -14.91 -11.14 1.60
CA PRO A 19 -15.04 -12.41 0.87
C PRO A 19 -15.85 -12.25 -0.42
N GLY A 20 -15.34 -12.79 -1.53
CA GLY A 20 -15.98 -12.68 -2.85
C GLY A 20 -15.55 -11.46 -3.68
N LEU A 21 -14.74 -10.54 -3.11
CA LEU A 21 -14.12 -9.44 -3.86
C LEU A 21 -12.61 -9.69 -4.02
N PRO A 22 -12.00 -9.23 -5.12
CA PRO A 22 -10.56 -9.34 -5.31
C PRO A 22 -9.82 -8.37 -4.37
N ASN A 23 -8.64 -8.81 -3.92
CA ASN A 23 -7.74 -7.95 -3.14
C ASN A 23 -7.14 -6.85 -4.02
N ILE A 24 -6.92 -5.68 -3.43
CA ILE A 24 -6.43 -4.51 -4.14
C ILE A 24 -4.95 -4.30 -3.82
N ILE A 25 -4.14 -4.06 -4.86
CA ILE A 25 -2.68 -3.90 -4.72
C ILE A 25 -2.28 -2.51 -5.19
N TRP A 26 -1.55 -1.79 -4.33
CA TRP A 26 -0.97 -0.48 -4.62
C TRP A 26 0.53 -0.51 -4.44
N PHE A 27 1.22 0.36 -5.17
CA PHE A 27 2.66 0.55 -5.07
C PHE A 27 2.99 1.99 -4.67
N SER A 28 4.09 2.18 -3.96
CA SER A 28 4.62 3.51 -3.69
C SER A 28 4.99 4.23 -5.00
N ILE A 29 4.95 5.55 -4.95
CA ILE A 29 5.42 6.38 -6.07
C ILE A 29 6.94 6.32 -6.08
N LEU A 30 7.55 6.01 -7.22
CA LEU A 30 9.02 5.84 -7.32
C LEU A 30 9.79 7.10 -6.89
N SER A 31 9.26 8.29 -7.22
CA SER A 31 9.88 9.55 -6.81
C SER A 31 9.85 9.78 -5.30
N HIS A 32 9.11 8.99 -4.52
CA HIS A 32 9.05 9.10 -3.07
C HIS A 32 9.94 8.09 -2.34
N ASP A 33 10.70 7.24 -3.04
CA ASP A 33 11.50 6.19 -2.39
C ASP A 33 12.61 6.74 -1.47
N HIS A 34 13.05 7.99 -1.69
CA HIS A 34 13.98 8.72 -0.82
C HIS A 34 13.36 9.21 0.50
N LYS A 35 12.03 9.16 0.63
CA LYS A 35 11.33 9.62 1.84
C LYS A 35 11.35 8.53 2.92
N PRO A 36 11.19 8.90 4.20
CA PRO A 36 10.97 7.94 5.27
C PRO A 36 9.76 7.05 4.98
N GLU A 37 9.87 5.76 5.30
CA GLU A 37 8.84 4.74 5.05
C GLU A 37 7.46 5.17 5.58
N GLU A 38 7.42 5.70 6.80
CA GLU A 38 6.21 6.20 7.45
C GLU A 38 5.50 7.29 6.64
N LYS A 39 6.26 8.21 6.03
CA LYS A 39 5.69 9.27 5.18
C LYS A 39 5.15 8.71 3.86
N ILE A 40 5.80 7.68 3.32
CA ILE A 40 5.32 7.00 2.11
C ILE A 40 4.01 6.27 2.42
N ILE A 41 3.96 5.49 3.51
CA ILE A 41 2.78 4.76 3.99
C ILE A 41 1.63 5.71 4.27
N ALA A 42 1.86 6.77 5.05
CA ALA A 42 0.82 7.75 5.37
C ALA A 42 0.27 8.42 4.11
N GLY A 43 1.14 8.74 3.14
CA GLY A 43 0.72 9.28 1.85
C GLY A 43 -0.08 8.27 1.02
N MET A 44 0.28 6.98 1.03
CA MET A 44 -0.47 5.91 0.38
C MET A 44 -1.85 5.73 1.01
N LEU A 45 -1.91 5.66 2.33
CA LEU A 45 -3.15 5.55 3.10
C LEU A 45 -4.09 6.72 2.83
N ARG A 46 -3.60 7.95 2.85
CA ARG A 46 -4.42 9.13 2.58
C ARG A 46 -5.04 9.08 1.17
N ARG A 47 -4.30 8.61 0.17
CA ARG A 47 -4.82 8.43 -1.19
C ARG A 47 -5.82 7.28 -1.27
N PHE A 48 -5.58 6.20 -0.55
CA PHE A 48 -6.46 5.04 -0.52
C PHE A 48 -7.79 5.35 0.21
N GLN A 49 -7.76 6.11 1.30
CA GLN A 49 -8.96 6.58 2.01
C GLN A 49 -9.84 7.48 1.14
N ALA A 50 -9.27 8.13 0.12
CA ALA A 50 -10.03 8.93 -0.83
C ALA A 50 -10.71 8.08 -1.92
N THR A 51 -10.42 6.77 -2.02
CA THR A 51 -11.09 5.88 -2.97
C THR A 51 -12.30 5.19 -2.33
N LYS A 52 -13.24 4.73 -3.16
CA LYS A 52 -14.43 3.98 -2.70
C LYS A 52 -14.08 2.59 -2.16
N ASP A 53 -12.87 2.12 -2.45
CA ASP A 53 -12.37 0.79 -2.09
C ASP A 53 -12.18 0.62 -0.58
N ILE A 54 -12.02 1.72 0.16
CA ILE A 54 -11.90 1.68 1.62
C ILE A 54 -13.12 1.02 2.28
N ASN A 55 -14.32 1.17 1.71
CA ASN A 55 -15.56 0.64 2.26
C ASN A 55 -15.68 -0.89 2.16
N ILE A 56 -14.94 -1.49 1.23
CA ILE A 56 -14.92 -2.95 1.01
C ILE A 56 -13.66 -3.59 1.58
N THR A 57 -12.72 -2.79 2.08
CA THR A 57 -11.45 -3.25 2.62
C THR A 57 -11.58 -3.56 4.11
N GLN A 58 -11.06 -4.72 4.53
CA GLN A 58 -11.05 -5.13 5.94
C GLN A 58 -9.67 -4.93 6.57
N VAL A 59 -8.62 -5.24 5.83
CA VAL A 59 -7.24 -5.19 6.35
C VAL A 59 -6.32 -4.60 5.31
N ILE A 60 -5.42 -3.70 5.70
CA ILE A 60 -4.37 -3.18 4.83
C ILE A 60 -3.02 -3.67 5.34
N GLN A 61 -2.22 -4.24 4.44
CA GLN A 61 -0.90 -4.78 4.74
C GLN A 61 0.15 -4.04 3.90
N PHE A 62 1.22 -3.60 4.54
CA PHE A 62 2.34 -2.94 3.88
C PHE A 62 3.57 -3.84 3.90
N TYR A 63 4.21 -3.97 2.75
CA TYR A 63 5.42 -4.74 2.52
C TYR A 63 6.49 -3.80 1.98
N ASP A 64 7.68 -3.78 2.58
CA ASP A 64 8.85 -3.19 1.94
C ASP A 64 9.42 -4.24 0.97
N ASN A 65 9.60 -3.84 -0.29
CA ASN A 65 10.09 -4.69 -1.37
C ASN A 65 11.64 -4.70 -1.41
N GLN A 66 12.28 -3.72 -0.76
CA GLN A 66 13.74 -3.60 -0.67
C GLN A 66 14.30 -4.24 0.61
N GLU A 67 13.57 -4.15 1.72
CA GLU A 67 13.92 -4.87 2.94
C GLU A 67 13.06 -6.13 3.07
N LYS A 68 13.69 -7.31 3.15
CA LYS A 68 13.02 -8.61 3.47
C LYS A 68 12.45 -8.66 4.91
N LYS A 69 11.94 -7.56 5.43
CA LYS A 69 11.34 -7.47 6.77
C LYS A 69 9.85 -7.77 6.73
N ARG A 70 9.32 -8.23 7.86
CA ARG A 70 7.93 -8.68 8.02
C ARG A 70 6.96 -7.53 7.73
N PRO A 71 5.76 -7.82 7.17
CA PRO A 71 4.78 -6.79 6.84
C PRO A 71 4.28 -6.04 8.07
N LYS A 72 4.04 -4.73 7.93
CA LYS A 72 3.28 -3.94 8.89
C LYS A 72 1.80 -4.07 8.54
N ILE A 73 1.00 -4.56 9.48
CA ILE A 73 -0.44 -4.80 9.33
C ILE A 73 -1.19 -3.65 9.99
N VAL A 74 -2.12 -3.03 9.26
CA VAL A 74 -3.04 -2.02 9.76
C VAL A 74 -4.46 -2.54 9.55
N GLU A 75 -5.17 -2.82 10.64
CA GLU A 75 -6.56 -3.27 10.59
C GLU A 75 -7.52 -2.08 10.52
N TYR A 76 -8.52 -2.17 9.66
CA TYR A 76 -9.59 -1.19 9.55
C TYR A 76 -10.88 -1.84 10.09
N ARG A 77 -11.38 -1.32 11.23
CA ARG A 77 -12.66 -1.72 11.84
C ARG A 77 -13.75 -0.73 11.49
#